data_AF-X0ZTV3-F1
#
_entry.id   AF-X0ZTV3-F1
#
_cell.length_a   1.000
_cell.length_b   1.000
_cell.length_c   1.000
_cell.angle_alpha   90.00
_cell.angle_beta   90.00
_cell.angle_gamma   90.00
#
_symmetry.space_group_name_H-M   'P 1'
#
loop_
_entity.id
_entity.type
_entity.pdbx_description
1 polymer ?
#
loop_
_entity_poly.entity_id
_entity_poly.type
_entity_poly.pdbx_seq_one_letter_code
_entity_poly.pdbx_strand_id
1 'polypeptide(L)'
;MNAVKPFGDLETAIILIIGHDPRLQHSRAEAEFAFFLDYLTRPRPRSTSEASKFGLAQAVMGYVSDLAGRDAALAELYVTNLCNQFIPRPGSGTVLIPDTLARQGVE
;
A
#
# COMPACT_ATOMS: atom_id res chain seq x y z
N MET A 1 14.83 -8.38 -8.33
CA MET A 1 14.33 -7.94 -7.01
C MET A 1 12.83 -7.80 -7.15
N ASN A 2 12.05 -8.46 -6.30
CA ASN A 2 10.59 -8.27 -6.31
C ASN A 2 10.30 -6.85 -5.84
N ALA A 3 9.48 -6.11 -6.58
CA ALA A 3 9.02 -4.78 -6.21
C ALA A 3 7.51 -4.83 -6.00
N VAL A 4 7.01 -4.03 -5.09
CA VAL A 4 5.57 -3.82 -4.91
C VAL A 4 5.01 -3.09 -6.12
N LYS A 5 3.85 -3.55 -6.57
CA LYS A 5 3.08 -2.93 -7.65
C LYS A 5 2.22 -1.81 -7.08
N PRO A 6 2.05 -0.69 -7.79
CA PRO A 6 0.97 0.22 -7.48
C PRO A 6 -0.39 -0.47 -7.68
N PHE A 7 -1.42 0.04 -7.02
CA PHE A 7 -2.81 -0.42 -7.18
C PHE A 7 -3.64 0.68 -7.85
N GLY A 8 -4.54 0.27 -8.75
CA GLY A 8 -5.41 1.18 -9.50
C GLY A 8 -4.81 1.61 -10.84
N ASP A 9 -5.49 2.54 -11.49
CA ASP A 9 -5.19 3.01 -12.84
C ASP A 9 -5.00 4.54 -12.83
N LEU A 10 -3.84 4.99 -13.30
CA LEU A 10 -3.48 6.42 -13.36
C LEU A 10 -4.38 7.24 -14.27
N GLU A 11 -4.97 6.63 -15.31
CA GLU A 11 -5.78 7.36 -16.28
C GLU A 11 -7.18 7.69 -15.74
N THR A 12 -7.65 6.92 -14.75
CA THR A 12 -9.02 7.02 -14.22
C THR A 12 -9.06 7.44 -12.76
N ALA A 13 -7.96 7.28 -12.01
CA ALA A 13 -7.87 7.69 -10.63
C ALA A 13 -7.99 9.20 -10.45
N ILE A 14 -8.71 9.60 -9.41
CA ILE A 14 -8.87 10.99 -8.98
C ILE A 14 -8.31 11.23 -7.57
N ILE A 15 -7.87 10.17 -6.88
CA ILE A 15 -7.22 10.21 -5.57
C ILE A 15 -5.87 9.50 -5.67
N LEU A 16 -4.78 10.21 -5.36
CA LEU A 16 -3.43 9.65 -5.26
C LEU A 16 -3.09 9.36 -3.80
N ILE A 17 -2.64 8.14 -3.53
CA ILE A 17 -2.15 7.72 -2.21
C ILE A 17 -0.70 7.28 -2.35
N ILE A 18 0.17 7.88 -1.53
CA ILE A 18 1.59 7.55 -1.48
C ILE A 18 1.91 7.02 -0.08
N GLY A 19 2.16 5.72 0.01
CA GLY A 19 2.69 5.06 1.19
C GLY A 19 4.19 5.26 1.35
N HIS A 20 4.72 4.78 2.46
CA HIS A 20 6.14 4.92 2.77
C HIS A 20 6.97 3.84 2.05
N ASP A 21 6.85 2.58 2.50
CA ASP A 21 7.61 1.45 1.97
C ASP A 21 6.73 0.18 1.96
N PRO A 22 7.18 -0.90 1.30
CA PRO A 22 6.32 -2.05 1.02
C PRO A 22 6.17 -3.02 2.21
N ARG A 23 6.78 -2.73 3.37
CA ARG A 23 6.76 -3.58 4.56
C ARG A 23 5.96 -2.97 5.70
N LEU A 24 5.33 -3.85 6.47
CA LEU A 24 4.73 -3.48 7.74
C LEU A 24 5.80 -3.32 8.82
N GLN A 25 5.68 -2.26 9.63
CA GLN A 25 6.65 -1.89 10.67
C GLN A 25 7.01 -3.04 11.63
N HIS A 26 6.02 -3.89 11.95
CA HIS A 26 6.16 -4.99 12.91
C HIS A 26 6.02 -6.38 12.29
N SER A 27 6.02 -6.50 10.96
CA SER A 27 5.85 -7.79 10.28
C SER A 27 6.85 -7.97 9.14
N ARG A 28 7.13 -9.23 8.80
CA ARG A 28 7.90 -9.64 7.61
C ARG A 28 7.02 -9.81 6.37
N ALA A 29 5.73 -9.46 6.45
CA ALA A 29 4.85 -9.52 5.30
C ALA A 29 5.39 -8.63 4.18
N GLU A 30 5.55 -9.23 3.02
CA GLU A 30 5.91 -8.55 1.77
C GLU A 30 4.61 -8.35 1.00
N ALA A 31 4.28 -7.11 0.70
CA ALA A 31 3.10 -6.80 -0.09
C ALA A 31 3.37 -7.16 -1.56
N GLU A 32 2.33 -7.55 -2.30
CA GLU A 32 2.39 -7.59 -3.76
C GLU A 32 1.95 -6.25 -4.34
N PHE A 33 0.87 -5.67 -3.79
CA PHE A 33 0.37 -4.35 -4.13
C PHE A 33 0.47 -3.39 -2.94
N ALA A 34 0.63 -2.11 -3.21
CA ALA A 34 0.71 -1.08 -2.17
C ALA A 34 -0.48 -1.18 -1.19
N PHE A 35 -0.17 -1.13 0.11
CA PHE A 35 -1.13 -1.31 1.22
C PHE A 35 -1.97 -2.60 1.18
N PHE A 36 -1.57 -3.62 0.41
CA PHE A 36 -2.36 -4.85 0.21
C PHE A 36 -3.76 -4.58 -0.38
N LEU A 37 -3.95 -3.49 -1.14
CA LEU A 37 -5.28 -3.13 -1.66
C LEU A 37 -5.88 -4.17 -2.62
N ASP A 38 -5.05 -5.01 -3.21
CA ASP A 38 -5.48 -6.18 -3.98
C ASP A 38 -6.33 -7.16 -3.18
N TYR A 39 -6.24 -7.16 -1.85
CA TYR A 39 -7.08 -8.01 -0.99
C TYR A 39 -8.56 -7.63 -1.05
N LEU A 40 -8.88 -6.38 -1.40
CA LEU A 40 -10.26 -5.91 -1.49
C LEU A 40 -10.95 -6.36 -2.78
N THR A 41 -10.21 -6.85 -3.78
CA THR A 41 -10.75 -7.40 -5.02
C THR A 41 -10.82 -8.94 -5.01
N ARG A 42 -10.37 -9.57 -3.92
CA ARG A 42 -10.32 -11.02 -3.73
C ARG A 42 -11.46 -11.50 -2.82
N PRO A 43 -11.81 -12.80 -2.86
CA PRO A 43 -12.68 -13.39 -1.85
C PRO A 43 -12.14 -13.16 -0.44
N ARG A 44 -13.04 -12.96 0.54
CA ARG A 44 -12.67 -12.67 1.92
C ARG A 44 -11.74 -13.78 2.47
N PRO A 45 -10.55 -13.41 3.01
CA PRO A 45 -9.59 -14.39 3.48
C PRO A 45 -10.09 -15.18 4.69
N ARG A 46 -9.66 -16.44 4.79
CA ARG A 46 -10.03 -17.36 5.88
C ARG A 46 -8.96 -17.51 6.95
N SER A 47 -7.69 -17.25 6.63
CA SER A 47 -6.59 -17.32 7.60
C SER A 47 -6.41 -15.98 8.31
N THR A 48 -6.02 -16.04 9.58
CA THR A 48 -5.84 -14.84 10.42
C THR A 48 -4.82 -13.87 9.84
N SER A 49 -3.70 -14.37 9.31
CA SER A 49 -2.65 -13.54 8.71
C SER A 49 -3.12 -12.76 7.49
N GLU A 50 -3.93 -13.40 6.64
CA GLU A 50 -4.50 -12.79 5.45
C GLU A 50 -5.63 -11.83 5.82
N ALA A 51 -6.42 -12.15 6.86
CA ALA A 51 -7.44 -11.27 7.40
C ALA A 51 -6.86 -9.96 7.94
N SER A 52 -5.67 -9.98 8.55
CA SER A 52 -5.00 -8.73 8.98
C SER A 52 -4.60 -7.84 7.81
N LYS A 53 -4.14 -8.41 6.68
CA LYS A 53 -3.82 -7.65 5.47
C LYS A 53 -5.07 -7.03 4.83
N PHE A 54 -6.14 -7.81 4.75
CA PHE A 54 -7.45 -7.32 4.32
C PHE A 54 -7.95 -6.19 5.24
N GLY A 55 -7.82 -6.34 6.57
CA GLY A 55 -8.19 -5.32 7.54
C GLY A 55 -7.40 -4.03 7.38
N LEU A 56 -6.10 -4.10 7.07
CA LEU A 56 -5.30 -2.93 6.74
C LEU A 56 -5.81 -2.24 5.48
N ALA A 57 -6.07 -2.99 4.40
CA ALA A 57 -6.60 -2.43 3.17
C ALA A 57 -7.96 -1.74 3.38
N GLN A 58 -8.83 -2.33 4.21
CA GLN A 58 -10.10 -1.71 4.61
C GLN A 58 -9.90 -0.43 5.42
N ALA A 59 -8.94 -0.42 6.36
CA ALA A 59 -8.64 0.77 7.15
C ALA A 59 -8.12 1.92 6.27
N VAL A 60 -7.31 1.62 5.26
CA VAL A 60 -6.87 2.61 4.25
C VAL A 60 -8.07 3.17 3.50
N MET A 61 -8.97 2.32 2.99
CA MET A 61 -10.18 2.79 2.31
C MET A 61 -11.09 3.62 3.21
N GLY A 62 -11.28 3.21 4.46
CA GLY A 62 -12.07 3.98 5.44
C GLY A 62 -11.49 5.37 5.66
N TYR A 63 -10.18 5.46 5.88
CA TYR A 63 -9.50 6.73 6.08
C TYR A 63 -9.57 7.64 4.84
N VAL A 64 -9.47 7.06 3.63
CA VAL A 64 -9.64 7.80 2.37
C VAL A 64 -11.05 8.37 2.25
N SER A 65 -12.08 7.56 2.52
CA SER A 65 -13.47 8.00 2.50
C SER A 65 -13.73 9.13 3.52
N ASP A 66 -13.19 8.99 4.73
CA ASP A 66 -13.30 10.00 5.78
C ASP A 66 -12.69 11.33 5.35
N LEU A 67 -11.49 11.31 4.74
CA LEU A 67 -10.82 12.50 4.22
C LEU A 67 -11.55 13.11 3.01
N ALA A 68 -12.13 12.27 2.15
CA ALA A 68 -12.90 12.72 1.00
C ALA A 68 -14.30 13.26 1.38
N GLY A 69 -14.75 13.01 2.62
CA GLY A 69 -16.11 13.37 3.08
C GLY A 69 -17.22 12.57 2.39
N ARG A 70 -16.89 11.42 1.78
CA ARG A 70 -17.81 10.52 1.08
C ARG A 70 -17.23 9.12 0.95
N ASP A 71 -18.07 8.14 0.64
CA ASP A 71 -17.58 6.82 0.26
C ASP A 71 -16.75 6.91 -1.04
N ALA A 72 -15.46 6.60 -0.93
CA ALA A 72 -14.56 6.46 -2.06
C ALA A 72 -14.63 5.03 -2.63
N ALA A 73 -14.68 4.92 -3.95
CA ALA A 73 -14.65 3.64 -4.65
C ALA A 73 -13.22 3.27 -5.04
N LEU A 74 -12.86 1.98 -5.02
CA LEU A 74 -11.51 1.50 -5.36
C LEU A 74 -11.00 1.98 -6.73
N ALA A 75 -11.90 2.13 -7.70
CA ALA A 75 -11.57 2.60 -9.05
C ALA A 75 -11.14 4.08 -9.09
N GLU A 76 -11.42 4.86 -8.05
CA GLU A 76 -11.04 6.27 -7.96
C GLU A 76 -9.61 6.46 -7.43
N LEU A 77 -8.95 5.39 -6.99
CA LEU A 77 -7.66 5.44 -6.32
C LEU A 77 -6.54 5.00 -7.25
N TYR A 78 -5.42 5.73 -7.19
CA TYR A 78 -4.11 5.23 -7.56
C TYR A 78 -3.21 5.24 -6.33
N VAL A 79 -2.63 4.08 -6.01
CA VAL A 79 -1.91 3.86 -4.75
C VAL A 79 -0.51 3.32 -5.03
N THR A 80 0.51 3.99 -4.52
CA THR A 80 1.91 3.61 -4.64
C THR A 80 2.65 3.85 -3.32
N ASN A 81 3.97 3.66 -3.29
CA ASN A 81 4.84 4.01 -2.17
C ASN A 81 6.00 4.90 -2.64
N LEU A 82 6.56 5.69 -1.73
CA LEU A 82 7.83 6.41 -1.94
C LEU A 82 8.96 5.46 -2.33
N CYS A 83 8.93 4.23 -1.80
CA CYS A 83 9.82 3.15 -2.23
C CYS A 83 9.02 1.87 -2.44
N ASN A 84 8.93 1.39 -3.67
CA ASN A 84 8.31 0.09 -3.98
C ASN A 84 9.30 -1.08 -3.90
N GLN A 85 10.58 -0.81 -3.66
CA GLN A 85 11.61 -1.85 -3.53
C GLN A 85 11.74 -2.31 -2.07
N PHE A 86 11.98 -3.61 -1.88
CA PHE A 86 12.35 -4.14 -0.57
C PHE A 86 13.81 -3.82 -0.26
N ILE A 87 14.02 -2.80 0.58
CA ILE A 87 15.36 -2.46 1.07
C ILE A 87 15.67 -3.10 2.42
N PRO A 88 16.96 -3.30 2.76
CA PRO A 88 17.37 -3.82 4.06
C PRO A 88 16.80 -2.98 5.21
N ARG A 89 16.30 -3.66 6.25
CA ARG A 89 15.81 -3.00 7.48
C ARG A 89 16.47 -3.60 8.72
N PRO A 90 16.81 -2.80 9.73
CA PRO A 90 17.25 -3.32 11.02
C PRO A 90 16.03 -3.81 11.81
N GLY A 91 15.72 -5.10 11.77
CA GLY A 91 14.77 -5.78 12.69
C GLY A 91 13.31 -5.29 12.66
N SER A 92 13.04 -4.12 13.26
CA SER A 92 11.74 -3.47 13.41
C SER A 92 11.86 -1.95 13.29
N GLY A 93 10.74 -1.28 12.99
CA GLY A 93 10.69 0.18 12.90
C GLY A 93 10.56 0.70 11.48
N THR A 94 10.53 2.03 11.36
CA THR A 94 10.39 2.73 10.08
C THR A 94 11.66 2.53 9.27
N VAL A 95 11.49 2.17 8.00
CA VAL A 95 12.60 2.07 7.05
C VAL A 95 13.12 3.48 6.75
N LEU A 96 14.43 3.69 6.71
CA LEU A 96 14.98 4.94 6.18
C LEU A 96 15.18 4.76 4.68
N ILE A 97 14.33 5.40 3.87
CA ILE A 97 14.41 5.32 2.42
C ILE A 97 15.54 6.24 1.94
N PRO A 98 16.58 5.72 1.26
CA PRO A 98 17.61 6.55 0.66
C PRO A 98 17.03 7.51 -0.38
N ASP A 99 17.50 8.76 -0.41
CA ASP A 99 17.06 9.79 -1.36
C ASP A 99 17.05 9.32 -2.83
N THR A 100 18.04 8.52 -3.23
CA THR A 100 18.13 7.97 -4.58
C THR A 100 16.96 7.05 -4.94
N LEU A 101 16.41 6.33 -3.97
CA LEU A 101 15.24 5.47 -4.14
C LEU A 101 13.95 6.25 -3.99
N ALA A 102 13.90 7.22 -3.07
CA ALA A 102 12.73 8.08 -2.90
C ALA A 102 12.42 8.87 -4.18
N ARG A 103 13.45 9.39 -4.88
CA ARG A 103 13.27 10.09 -6.15
C ARG A 103 12.63 9.23 -7.23
N GLN A 104 13.00 7.94 -7.31
CA GLN A 104 12.41 6.99 -8.27
C GLN A 104 10.92 6.70 -8.01
N GLY A 105 10.42 6.92 -6.79
CA GLY A 105 9.00 6.73 -6.47
C GLY A 105 8.12 7.92 -6.86
N VAL A 106 8.72 9.03 -7.27
CA VAL A 106 8.04 10.31 -7.60
C VAL A 106 8.20 10.70 -9.08
N GLU A 107 9.22 10.14 -9.76
CA GLU A 107 9.42 10.22 -11.22
C GLU A 107 8.54 9.21 -11.98
#